data_AF-A0AAJ2JSG0-F1
#
_entry.id   AF-A0AAJ2JSG0-F1
#
_cell.length_a   1.000
_cell.length_b   1.000
_cell.length_c   1.000
_cell.angle_alpha   90.00
_cell.angle_beta   90.00
_cell.angle_gamma   90.00
#
_symmetry.space_group_name_H-M   'P 1'
#
loop_
_entity.id
_entity.type
_entity.pdbx_description
1 polymer ?
#
loop_
_entity_poly.entity_id
_entity_poly.type
_entity_poly.pdbx_seq_one_letter_code
_entity_poly.pdbx_strand_id
1 'polypeptide(L)'
;MTFEKELPEWKEKGVKPPQSKLDEGWKVQDKPPAAWLNWQMNKTYEALKEVQEKAAEKTDVTKTLKDAKDYTDQKVKDIDLSKITPESIGALPIAGGTVRGNLGLQGSNGALQFQSGTGDNATYETYNNAIQAHWGLAMKTYDGTVTGLWDSRMGRWVTKGGHVVQNNSGVQWSVDTNGEQSMNGNLYANKQIHAAGRVWVGKTTQFGNEASCTLTLGDTDTGLNWVGDGQFDIMSNAQAAAKVNGGQMSFRMADGSYKTANDLFQSGVNAKQGTVDALNSKSVAASTNDDWSTLNGKIRTLHGRHDGSLTMKGSAGGGGNPEAGYQYVPITTVPAGATQIILNAISTDTWSGNCITIPMTDSYSIKIRLELVDITGKAVTIAETSGSSYGIGRVYFQSITYSPNSGELYFNAGYRSNGETSGFNFGRKDVGTLNNSGAMSIRMVYFSPTQVFDYDLNMSLTTYL
;
A
#
# COMPACT_ATOMS: atom_id res chain seq x y z
N MET A 1 -49.34 -39.25 -108.26
CA MET A 1 -49.43 -38.65 -109.61
C MET A 1 -50.69 -39.19 -110.24
N THR A 2 -51.56 -38.34 -110.78
CA THR A 2 -52.77 -38.78 -111.47
C THR A 2 -52.52 -38.66 -112.97
N PHE A 3 -52.69 -39.74 -113.73
CA PHE A 3 -52.55 -39.69 -115.18
C PHE A 3 -53.79 -39.03 -115.79
N GLU A 4 -53.60 -38.03 -116.66
CA GLU A 4 -54.72 -37.23 -117.23
C GLU A 4 -55.40 -37.88 -118.44
N LYS A 5 -54.72 -38.79 -119.14
CA LYS A 5 -55.23 -39.46 -120.34
C LYS A 5 -55.75 -40.84 -120.00
N GLU A 6 -56.95 -41.15 -120.48
CA GLU A 6 -57.52 -42.51 -120.39
C GLU A 6 -56.66 -43.50 -121.18
N LEU A 7 -56.55 -44.72 -120.64
CA LEU A 7 -55.83 -45.79 -121.30
C LEU A 7 -56.61 -46.27 -122.53
N PRO A 8 -55.95 -46.51 -123.67
CA PRO A 8 -56.59 -47.13 -124.82
C PRO A 8 -56.95 -48.58 -124.49
N GLU A 9 -58.18 -48.81 -124.02
CA GLU A 9 -58.61 -50.12 -123.55
C GLU A 9 -58.85 -51.07 -124.71
N TRP A 10 -58.04 -52.14 -124.77
CA TRP A 10 -58.19 -53.20 -125.76
C TRP A 10 -58.20 -54.57 -125.08
N LYS A 11 -59.39 -55.17 -124.97
CA LYS A 11 -59.61 -56.42 -124.20
C LYS A 11 -59.40 -57.70 -124.99
N GLU A 12 -59.43 -57.64 -126.33
CA GLU A 12 -59.26 -58.82 -127.16
C GLU A 12 -57.82 -59.31 -127.15
N LYS A 13 -57.57 -60.49 -126.56
CA LYS A 13 -56.22 -61.04 -126.36
C LYS A 13 -55.49 -61.33 -127.67
N GLY A 14 -56.24 -61.60 -128.74
CA GLY A 14 -55.68 -61.97 -130.03
C GLY A 14 -54.81 -63.23 -129.99
N VAL A 15 -54.04 -63.43 -131.06
CA VAL A 15 -53.04 -64.51 -131.19
C VAL A 15 -51.71 -63.87 -131.52
N LYS A 16 -50.65 -64.28 -130.81
CA LYS A 16 -49.30 -63.77 -131.06
C LYS A 16 -48.88 -64.13 -132.49
N PRO A 17 -48.40 -63.17 -133.30
CA PRO A 17 -47.78 -63.49 -134.59
C PRO A 17 -46.60 -64.46 -134.43
N PRO A 18 -46.32 -65.31 -135.43
CA PRO A 18 -45.09 -66.11 -135.42
C PRO A 18 -43.87 -65.19 -135.32
N GLN A 19 -42.80 -65.67 -134.68
CA GLN A 19 -41.63 -64.83 -134.36
C GLN A 19 -41.02 -64.19 -135.61
N SER A 20 -40.95 -64.91 -136.73
CA SER A 20 -40.51 -64.37 -138.02
C SER A 20 -41.27 -63.11 -138.44
N LYS A 21 -42.57 -62.99 -138.12
CA LYS A 21 -43.36 -61.79 -138.40
C LYS A 21 -43.22 -60.67 -137.38
N LEU A 22 -42.89 -60.97 -136.13
CA LEU A 22 -42.51 -59.93 -135.17
C LEU A 22 -41.17 -59.29 -135.55
N ASP A 23 -40.24 -60.10 -136.09
CA ASP A 23 -38.92 -59.65 -136.48
C ASP A 23 -38.94 -58.90 -137.83
N GLU A 24 -39.67 -59.41 -138.84
CA GLU A 24 -39.75 -58.78 -140.18
C GLU A 24 -40.75 -57.62 -140.28
N GLY A 25 -41.74 -57.56 -139.39
CA GLY A 25 -42.83 -56.59 -139.44
C GLY A 25 -43.85 -56.77 -140.58
N TRP A 26 -44.77 -55.82 -140.70
CA TRP A 26 -45.79 -55.77 -141.75
C TRP A 26 -45.19 -55.20 -143.05
N LYS A 27 -45.25 -55.97 -144.14
CA LYS A 27 -44.81 -55.50 -145.46
C LYS A 27 -45.95 -54.83 -146.21
N VAL A 28 -45.60 -54.03 -147.22
CA VAL A 28 -46.59 -53.39 -148.09
C VAL A 28 -47.42 -54.49 -148.80
N GLN A 29 -48.74 -54.38 -148.74
CA GLN A 29 -49.75 -55.38 -149.15
C GLN A 29 -50.00 -56.55 -148.17
N ASP A 30 -49.30 -56.63 -147.03
CA ASP A 30 -49.69 -57.60 -145.99
C ASP A 30 -51.04 -57.21 -145.39
N LYS A 31 -51.99 -58.15 -145.42
CA LYS A 31 -53.27 -58.03 -144.71
C LYS A 31 -53.15 -58.78 -143.38
N PRO A 32 -52.77 -58.10 -142.28
CA PRO A 32 -52.58 -58.74 -140.98
C PRO A 32 -53.86 -59.43 -140.52
N PRO A 33 -53.80 -60.68 -140.01
CA PRO A 33 -54.94 -61.26 -139.33
C PRO A 33 -55.38 -60.37 -138.17
N ALA A 34 -56.69 -60.15 -138.01
CA ALA A 34 -57.22 -59.33 -136.91
C ALA A 34 -56.74 -59.82 -135.53
N ALA A 35 -56.55 -61.14 -135.38
CA ALA A 35 -56.01 -61.73 -134.17
C ALA A 35 -54.60 -61.21 -133.79
N TRP A 36 -53.75 -60.89 -134.78
CA TRP A 36 -52.39 -60.40 -134.53
C TRP A 36 -52.40 -58.93 -134.07
N LEU A 37 -53.26 -58.11 -134.68
CA LEU A 37 -53.45 -56.72 -134.25
C LEU A 37 -54.07 -56.64 -132.85
N ASN A 38 -55.06 -57.50 -132.56
CA ASN A 38 -55.66 -57.59 -131.24
C ASN A 38 -54.62 -57.91 -130.16
N TRP A 39 -53.70 -58.85 -130.43
CA TRP A 39 -52.63 -59.19 -129.49
C TRP A 39 -51.72 -58.01 -129.16
N GLN A 40 -51.28 -57.26 -130.16
CA GLN A 40 -50.40 -56.10 -129.96
C GLN A 40 -51.09 -54.99 -129.17
N MET A 41 -52.34 -54.68 -129.52
CA MET A 41 -53.12 -53.63 -128.85
C MET A 41 -53.42 -54.01 -127.40
N ASN A 42 -53.80 -55.27 -127.13
CA ASN A 42 -54.04 -55.75 -125.77
C ASN A 42 -52.78 -55.74 -124.90
N LYS A 43 -51.63 -56.20 -125.42
CA LYS A 43 -50.37 -56.18 -124.66
C LYS A 43 -49.89 -54.77 -124.35
N THR A 44 -50.10 -53.84 -125.28
CA THR A 44 -49.78 -52.43 -125.07
C THR A 44 -50.67 -51.82 -123.97
N TYR A 45 -51.96 -52.13 -123.97
CA TYR A 45 -52.89 -51.73 -122.92
C TYR A 45 -52.51 -52.30 -121.54
N GLU A 46 -52.25 -53.61 -121.44
CA GLU A 46 -51.88 -54.25 -120.16
C GLU A 46 -50.60 -53.67 -119.56
N ALA A 47 -49.57 -53.40 -120.37
CA ALA A 47 -48.32 -52.82 -119.91
C ALA A 47 -48.51 -51.38 -119.40
N LEU A 48 -49.28 -50.56 -120.12
CA LEU A 48 -49.57 -49.19 -119.71
C LEU A 48 -50.43 -49.16 -118.44
N LYS A 49 -51.39 -50.08 -118.31
CA LYS A 49 -52.17 -50.27 -117.09
C LYS A 49 -51.29 -50.61 -115.89
N GLU A 50 -50.37 -51.56 -116.04
CA GLU A 50 -49.43 -51.94 -114.98
C GLU A 50 -48.57 -50.76 -114.51
N VAL A 51 -48.07 -49.94 -115.45
CA VAL A 51 -47.27 -48.75 -115.11
C VAL A 51 -48.11 -47.71 -114.36
N GLN A 52 -49.35 -47.45 -114.80
CA GLN A 52 -50.23 -46.52 -114.09
C GLN A 52 -50.60 -47.01 -112.68
N GLU A 53 -50.82 -48.32 -112.52
CA GLU A 53 -51.15 -48.94 -111.23
C GLU A 53 -49.94 -48.93 -110.26
N LYS A 54 -48.73 -49.22 -110.74
CA LYS A 54 -47.53 -49.32 -109.89
C LYS A 54 -46.85 -47.98 -109.59
N ALA A 55 -46.86 -47.01 -110.51
CA ALA A 55 -46.22 -45.71 -110.29
C ALA A 55 -46.92 -44.84 -109.23
N ALA A 56 -48.15 -45.20 -108.83
CA ALA A 56 -48.92 -44.52 -107.80
C ALA A 56 -48.61 -45.00 -106.37
N GLU A 57 -47.71 -45.97 -106.19
CA GLU A 57 -47.41 -46.52 -104.88
C GLU A 57 -46.60 -45.55 -104.00
N LYS A 58 -47.33 -44.79 -103.18
CA LYS A 58 -46.91 -43.94 -102.06
C LYS A 58 -46.31 -44.74 -100.87
N THR A 59 -46.17 -46.06 -101.03
CA THR A 59 -45.90 -47.05 -99.99
C THR A 59 -44.48 -46.91 -99.42
N ASP A 60 -43.46 -46.74 -100.27
CA ASP A 60 -42.08 -46.67 -99.81
C ASP A 60 -41.79 -45.43 -98.95
N VAL A 61 -42.22 -44.24 -99.40
CA VAL A 61 -42.05 -42.99 -98.64
C VAL A 61 -42.82 -43.01 -97.33
N THR A 62 -44.05 -43.57 -97.33
CA THR A 62 -44.86 -43.70 -96.12
C THR A 62 -44.23 -44.66 -95.12
N LYS A 63 -43.63 -45.75 -95.61
CA LYS A 63 -42.90 -46.71 -94.78
C LYS A 63 -41.69 -46.06 -94.11
N THR A 64 -40.87 -45.31 -94.85
CA THR A 64 -39.70 -44.63 -94.27
C THR A 64 -40.08 -43.61 -93.18
N LEU A 65 -41.15 -42.84 -93.41
CA LEU A 65 -41.68 -41.90 -92.41
C LEU A 65 -42.16 -42.62 -91.14
N LYS A 66 -42.83 -43.76 -91.30
CA LYS A 66 -43.31 -44.58 -90.18
C LYS A 66 -42.13 -45.16 -89.39
N ASP A 67 -41.13 -45.73 -90.05
CA ASP A 67 -39.97 -46.33 -89.39
C ASP A 67 -39.17 -45.29 -88.58
N ALA A 68 -39.00 -44.08 -89.13
CA ALA A 68 -38.37 -42.97 -88.41
C ALA A 68 -39.16 -42.54 -87.17
N LYS A 69 -40.50 -42.45 -87.29
CA LYS A 69 -41.37 -42.12 -86.17
C LYS A 69 -41.33 -43.19 -85.08
N ASP A 70 -41.43 -44.46 -85.47
CA ASP A 70 -41.41 -45.60 -84.54
C ASP A 70 -40.07 -45.65 -83.75
N TYR A 71 -38.95 -45.35 -84.40
CA TYR A 71 -37.64 -45.24 -83.74
C TYR A 71 -37.61 -44.13 -82.68
N THR A 72 -38.08 -42.93 -83.03
CA THR A 72 -38.14 -41.80 -82.09
C THR A 72 -39.05 -42.11 -80.92
N ASP A 73 -40.26 -42.61 -81.19
CA ASP A 73 -41.23 -42.99 -80.15
C ASP A 73 -40.64 -44.04 -79.21
N GLN A 74 -39.91 -45.04 -79.72
CA GLN A 74 -39.25 -46.06 -78.89
C GLN A 74 -38.18 -45.47 -77.95
N LYS A 75 -37.40 -44.48 -78.40
CA LYS A 75 -36.35 -43.86 -77.58
C LYS A 75 -36.91 -42.99 -76.45
N VAL A 76 -38.11 -42.43 -76.64
CA VAL A 76 -38.77 -41.60 -75.62
C VAL A 76 -39.80 -42.36 -74.80
N LYS A 77 -40.17 -43.59 -75.18
CA LYS A 77 -41.20 -44.41 -74.52
C LYS A 77 -40.94 -44.65 -73.04
N ASP A 78 -39.68 -44.83 -72.67
CA ASP A 78 -39.25 -45.09 -71.29
C ASP A 78 -38.90 -43.80 -70.53
N ILE A 79 -38.93 -42.64 -71.20
CA ILE A 79 -38.77 -41.35 -70.55
C ILE A 79 -40.13 -40.93 -70.00
N ASP A 80 -40.32 -41.22 -68.72
CA ASP A 80 -41.48 -40.72 -67.99
C ASP A 80 -41.27 -39.23 -67.66
N LEU A 81 -41.69 -38.36 -68.58
CA LEU A 81 -41.63 -36.89 -68.41
C LEU A 81 -42.38 -36.42 -67.16
N SER A 82 -43.36 -37.19 -66.66
CA SER A 82 -44.09 -36.87 -65.42
C SER A 82 -43.27 -37.13 -64.15
N LYS A 83 -42.18 -37.92 -64.26
CA LYS A 83 -41.22 -38.18 -63.17
C LYS A 83 -40.03 -37.23 -63.15
N ILE A 84 -39.88 -36.39 -64.18
CA ILE A 84 -38.89 -35.31 -64.17
C ILE A 84 -39.53 -34.12 -63.44
N THR A 85 -39.36 -34.08 -62.12
CA THR A 85 -39.79 -32.98 -61.28
C THR A 85 -38.57 -32.17 -60.81
N PRO A 86 -38.74 -30.91 -60.36
CA PRO A 86 -37.64 -30.17 -59.74
C PRO A 86 -36.92 -30.98 -58.64
N GLU A 87 -37.68 -31.75 -57.86
CA GLU A 87 -37.15 -32.63 -56.81
C GLU A 87 -36.32 -33.79 -57.37
N SER A 88 -36.73 -34.38 -58.51
CA SER A 88 -36.01 -35.49 -59.14
C SER A 88 -34.66 -35.08 -59.74
N ILE A 89 -34.43 -33.78 -59.95
CA ILE A 89 -33.16 -33.20 -60.45
C ILE A 89 -32.41 -32.39 -59.38
N GLY A 90 -32.86 -32.40 -58.13
CA GLY A 90 -32.23 -31.67 -57.03
C GLY A 90 -32.38 -30.14 -57.08
N ALA A 91 -33.34 -29.63 -57.86
CA ALA A 91 -33.65 -28.21 -57.91
C ALA A 91 -34.59 -27.83 -56.75
N LEU A 92 -34.24 -26.75 -56.02
CA LEU A 92 -35.12 -26.21 -54.99
C LEU A 92 -36.26 -25.40 -55.63
N PRO A 93 -37.53 -25.60 -55.23
CA PRO A 93 -38.63 -24.75 -55.66
C PRO A 93 -38.39 -23.30 -55.22
N ILE A 94 -38.62 -22.33 -56.12
CA ILE A 94 -38.48 -20.89 -55.85
C ILE A 94 -39.41 -20.43 -54.71
N ALA A 95 -40.51 -21.14 -54.45
CA ALA A 95 -41.47 -20.85 -53.38
C ALA A 95 -41.07 -21.42 -52.00
N GLY A 96 -39.90 -22.06 -51.89
CA GLY A 96 -39.42 -22.72 -50.66
C GLY A 96 -39.58 -24.23 -50.69
N GLY A 97 -38.68 -24.92 -49.96
CA GLY A 97 -38.60 -26.36 -49.83
C GLY A 97 -37.57 -26.76 -48.77
N THR A 98 -37.59 -28.02 -48.32
CA THR A 98 -36.66 -28.54 -47.30
C THR A 98 -35.42 -29.12 -47.95
N VAL A 99 -34.24 -28.56 -47.68
CA VAL A 99 -32.95 -29.19 -48.03
C VAL A 99 -32.72 -30.37 -47.08
N ARG A 100 -32.68 -31.59 -47.61
CA ARG A 100 -32.25 -32.79 -46.87
C ARG A 100 -30.76 -33.01 -47.14
N GLY A 101 -29.89 -32.43 -46.32
CA GLY A 101 -28.42 -32.51 -46.45
C GLY A 101 -27.71 -31.20 -46.08
N ASN A 102 -26.39 -31.16 -46.24
CA ASN A 102 -25.60 -29.97 -45.93
C ASN A 102 -25.90 -28.84 -46.95
N LEU A 103 -26.29 -27.66 -46.46
CA LEU A 103 -26.34 -26.46 -47.29
C LEU A 103 -24.94 -25.83 -47.31
N GLY A 104 -24.19 -26.08 -48.38
CA GLY A 104 -22.88 -25.48 -48.63
C GLY A 104 -22.99 -24.25 -49.53
N LEU A 105 -22.64 -23.07 -49.00
CA LEU A 105 -22.48 -21.87 -49.80
C LEU A 105 -20.99 -21.74 -50.17
N GLN A 106 -20.64 -22.10 -51.41
CA GLN A 106 -19.28 -21.95 -51.92
C GLN A 106 -19.05 -20.49 -52.36
N GLY A 107 -18.17 -19.80 -51.64
CA GLY A 107 -17.58 -18.55 -52.09
C GLY A 107 -16.13 -18.76 -52.54
N SER A 108 -15.56 -17.78 -53.24
CA SER A 108 -14.18 -17.83 -53.75
C SER A 108 -13.10 -18.12 -52.67
N ASN A 109 -13.39 -17.88 -51.39
CA ASN A 109 -12.41 -17.90 -50.29
C ASN A 109 -12.81 -18.82 -49.11
N GLY A 110 -13.63 -19.84 -49.35
CA GLY A 110 -14.00 -20.86 -48.36
C GLY A 110 -15.49 -21.18 -48.34
N ALA A 111 -15.85 -22.28 -47.68
CA ALA A 111 -17.23 -22.74 -47.55
C ALA A 111 -17.86 -22.28 -46.22
N LEU A 112 -19.11 -21.81 -46.29
CA LEU A 112 -20.02 -21.75 -45.14
C LEU A 112 -20.97 -22.93 -45.25
N GLN A 113 -21.07 -23.76 -44.21
CA GLN A 113 -21.92 -24.95 -44.21
C GLN A 113 -22.82 -25.00 -42.98
N PHE A 114 -24.08 -25.37 -43.20
CA PHE A 114 -24.97 -25.88 -42.16
C PHE A 114 -24.98 -27.40 -42.27
N GLN A 115 -24.52 -28.08 -41.23
CA GLN A 115 -24.29 -29.51 -41.22
C GLN A 115 -25.24 -30.20 -40.24
N SER A 116 -25.71 -31.38 -40.62
CA SER A 116 -26.34 -32.30 -39.67
C SER A 116 -25.35 -32.70 -38.59
N GLY A 117 -25.87 -33.06 -37.42
CA GLY A 117 -25.05 -33.61 -36.36
C GLY A 117 -24.37 -34.93 -36.69
N THR A 118 -23.30 -35.21 -35.95
CA THR A 118 -22.58 -36.50 -35.96
C THR A 118 -23.04 -37.45 -34.86
N GLY A 119 -23.93 -37.01 -33.96
CA GLY A 119 -24.50 -37.80 -32.86
C GLY A 119 -25.45 -36.98 -31.99
N ASP A 120 -25.91 -37.56 -30.88
CA ASP A 120 -26.79 -36.90 -29.91
C ASP A 120 -26.02 -36.57 -28.62
N ASN A 121 -25.43 -35.36 -28.57
CA ASN A 121 -24.85 -34.65 -27.41
C ASN A 121 -24.13 -33.39 -27.94
N ALA A 122 -23.89 -32.34 -27.13
CA ALA A 122 -23.14 -31.15 -27.54
C ALA A 122 -21.71 -31.15 -26.97
N THR A 123 -20.77 -31.77 -27.68
CA THR A 123 -19.34 -31.85 -27.34
C THR A 123 -18.46 -31.35 -28.50
N TYR A 124 -17.13 -31.39 -28.35
CA TYR A 124 -16.19 -31.06 -29.43
C TYR A 124 -16.10 -32.14 -30.53
N GLU A 125 -16.60 -33.35 -30.28
CA GLU A 125 -16.49 -34.51 -31.21
C GLU A 125 -17.86 -34.99 -31.72
N THR A 126 -18.90 -34.90 -30.89
CA THR A 126 -20.30 -35.20 -31.21
C THR A 126 -21.15 -33.94 -31.02
N TYR A 127 -21.99 -33.64 -32.00
CA TYR A 127 -22.88 -32.46 -31.99
C TYR A 127 -24.17 -32.80 -32.74
N ASN A 128 -25.31 -32.21 -32.33
CA ASN A 128 -26.61 -32.46 -32.98
C ASN A 128 -26.77 -31.67 -34.29
N ASN A 129 -26.11 -30.51 -34.41
CA ASN A 129 -26.02 -29.68 -35.61
C ASN A 129 -24.72 -28.86 -35.54
N ALA A 130 -24.13 -28.50 -36.68
CA ALA A 130 -22.96 -27.61 -36.72
C ALA A 130 -23.05 -26.54 -37.80
N ILE A 131 -22.39 -25.41 -37.54
CA ILE A 131 -22.11 -24.38 -38.53
C ILE A 131 -20.61 -24.37 -38.76
N GLN A 132 -20.18 -24.69 -39.98
CA GLN A 132 -18.78 -24.58 -40.38
C GLN A 132 -18.55 -23.25 -41.08
N ALA A 133 -17.58 -22.48 -40.60
CA ALA A 133 -17.13 -21.26 -41.23
C ALA A 133 -15.61 -21.24 -41.30
N HIS A 134 -15.05 -20.70 -42.38
CA HIS A 134 -13.60 -20.67 -42.61
C HIS A 134 -12.86 -19.81 -41.56
N TRP A 135 -12.89 -18.48 -41.67
CA TRP A 135 -12.24 -17.59 -40.70
C TRP A 135 -13.20 -17.04 -39.65
N GLY A 136 -14.49 -16.95 -39.98
CA GLY A 136 -15.49 -16.50 -39.02
C GLY A 136 -16.87 -16.28 -39.59
N LEU A 137 -17.81 -15.95 -38.70
CA LEU A 137 -19.22 -15.65 -39.01
C LEU A 137 -19.58 -14.27 -38.45
N ALA A 138 -19.96 -13.34 -39.32
CA ALA A 138 -20.31 -11.98 -38.93
C ALA A 138 -21.83 -11.83 -38.71
N MET A 139 -22.21 -11.16 -37.62
CA MET A 139 -23.56 -10.67 -37.36
C MET A 139 -23.63 -9.22 -37.81
N LYS A 140 -24.54 -8.93 -38.75
CA LYS A 140 -24.72 -7.58 -39.33
C LYS A 140 -26.09 -7.01 -38.95
N THR A 141 -26.14 -5.69 -38.79
CA THR A 141 -27.41 -4.95 -38.77
C THR A 141 -27.94 -4.79 -40.19
N TYR A 142 -29.18 -4.28 -40.32
CA TYR A 142 -29.87 -4.18 -41.62
C TYR A 142 -29.12 -3.31 -42.65
N ASP A 143 -28.29 -2.37 -42.18
CA ASP A 143 -27.47 -1.48 -43.03
C ASP A 143 -26.14 -2.13 -43.47
N GLY A 144 -25.87 -3.35 -43.01
CA GLY A 144 -24.65 -4.10 -43.31
C GLY A 144 -23.52 -3.96 -42.27
N THR A 145 -23.70 -3.15 -41.22
CA THR A 145 -22.69 -2.95 -40.16
C THR A 145 -22.53 -4.20 -39.31
N VAL A 146 -21.32 -4.75 -39.22
CA VAL A 146 -20.99 -5.90 -38.36
C VAL A 146 -20.97 -5.48 -36.89
N THR A 147 -21.75 -6.14 -36.03
CA THR A 147 -21.83 -5.90 -34.58
C THR A 147 -21.29 -7.06 -33.75
N GLY A 148 -21.13 -8.24 -34.34
CA GLY A 148 -20.49 -9.39 -33.72
C GLY A 148 -19.82 -10.31 -34.75
N LEU A 149 -18.81 -11.04 -34.32
CA LEU A 149 -18.03 -11.98 -35.12
C LEU A 149 -17.73 -13.22 -34.30
N TRP A 150 -18.07 -14.39 -34.81
CA TRP A 150 -17.44 -15.64 -34.39
C TRP A 150 -16.12 -15.82 -35.14
N ASP A 151 -14.99 -16.00 -34.45
CA ASP A 151 -13.72 -16.41 -35.08
C ASP A 151 -13.58 -17.94 -34.97
N SER A 152 -13.74 -18.63 -36.09
CA SER A 152 -13.68 -20.10 -36.14
C SER A 152 -12.30 -20.67 -35.81
N ARG A 153 -11.23 -19.88 -35.91
CA ARG A 153 -9.86 -20.33 -35.64
C ARG A 153 -9.56 -20.33 -34.15
N MET A 154 -10.19 -19.41 -33.42
CA MET A 154 -9.98 -19.23 -31.98
C MET A 154 -11.15 -19.75 -31.14
N GLY A 155 -12.26 -20.16 -31.77
CA GLY A 155 -13.46 -20.62 -31.07
C GLY A 155 -14.09 -19.54 -30.19
N ARG A 156 -14.08 -18.28 -30.63
CA ARG A 156 -14.50 -17.13 -29.79
C ARG A 156 -15.52 -16.23 -30.48
N TRP A 157 -16.56 -15.86 -29.73
CA TRP A 157 -17.48 -14.78 -30.09
C TRP A 157 -16.94 -13.43 -29.64
N VAL A 158 -16.85 -12.48 -30.56
CA VAL A 158 -16.43 -11.11 -30.33
C VAL A 158 -17.58 -10.20 -30.71
N THR A 159 -18.17 -9.49 -29.76
CA THR A 159 -19.17 -8.45 -30.06
C THR A 159 -18.58 -7.07 -29.85
N LYS A 160 -19.12 -6.06 -30.54
CA LYS A 160 -18.77 -4.65 -30.33
C LYS A 160 -19.23 -4.12 -28.95
N GLY A 161 -19.81 -4.96 -28.08
CA GLY A 161 -20.27 -4.63 -26.72
C GLY A 161 -19.93 -5.66 -25.60
N GLY A 162 -19.05 -6.67 -25.81
CA GLY A 162 -18.65 -7.71 -24.80
C GLY A 162 -19.08 -9.16 -25.16
N HIS A 163 -18.44 -10.27 -24.75
CA HIS A 163 -17.62 -10.60 -23.56
C HIS A 163 -16.36 -11.48 -23.85
N VAL A 164 -15.32 -11.32 -23.01
CA VAL A 164 -13.91 -11.82 -23.05
C VAL A 164 -13.12 -11.51 -24.32
N VAL A 165 -12.09 -10.67 -24.17
CA VAL A 165 -11.13 -10.31 -25.21
C VAL A 165 -9.75 -10.89 -24.87
N GLN A 166 -9.17 -11.62 -25.80
CA GLN A 166 -7.75 -12.00 -25.84
C GLN A 166 -7.15 -11.29 -27.05
N ASN A 167 -6.09 -10.52 -26.85
CA ASN A 167 -5.32 -9.91 -27.94
C ASN A 167 -3.88 -10.49 -27.97
N ASN A 168 -3.06 -10.07 -28.94
CA ASN A 168 -1.66 -10.50 -29.15
C ASN A 168 -0.70 -10.19 -27.98
N SER A 169 -1.19 -9.60 -26.89
CA SER A 169 -0.44 -9.31 -25.67
C SER A 169 -0.98 -10.06 -24.44
N GLY A 170 -2.00 -10.92 -24.58
CA GLY A 170 -2.56 -11.75 -23.51
C GLY A 170 -4.09 -11.59 -23.31
N VAL A 171 -4.66 -12.44 -22.46
CA VAL A 171 -6.11 -12.49 -22.12
C VAL A 171 -6.49 -11.36 -21.16
N GLN A 172 -7.57 -10.62 -21.43
CA GLN A 172 -8.22 -9.71 -20.47
C GLN A 172 -9.68 -10.15 -20.20
N TRP A 173 -9.95 -10.48 -18.94
CA TRP A 173 -11.30 -10.74 -18.43
C TRP A 173 -11.91 -9.40 -17.97
N SER A 174 -12.95 -8.91 -18.66
CA SER A 174 -13.90 -7.97 -18.07
C SER A 174 -15.29 -8.60 -18.12
N VAL A 175 -15.87 -8.76 -16.94
CA VAL A 175 -17.28 -9.12 -16.76
C VAL A 175 -18.00 -7.84 -16.39
N ASP A 176 -18.24 -6.99 -17.38
CA ASP A 176 -19.08 -5.82 -17.16
C ASP A 176 -20.53 -6.25 -17.33
N THR A 177 -21.18 -6.56 -16.22
CA THR A 177 -22.63 -6.62 -16.12
C THR A 177 -23.02 -5.94 -14.82
N ASN A 178 -24.08 -5.12 -14.84
CA ASN A 178 -24.65 -4.44 -13.68
C ASN A 178 -25.32 -5.42 -12.68
N GLY A 179 -24.76 -6.61 -12.46
CA GLY A 179 -25.35 -7.70 -11.67
C GLY A 179 -24.36 -8.40 -10.74
N GLU A 180 -24.89 -9.20 -9.82
CA GLU A 180 -24.10 -10.00 -8.88
C GLU A 180 -23.28 -11.06 -9.63
N GLN A 181 -21.97 -11.04 -9.44
CA GLN A 181 -21.04 -12.00 -10.01
C GLN A 181 -20.63 -13.01 -8.95
N SER A 182 -21.07 -14.26 -9.11
CA SER A 182 -20.65 -15.39 -8.28
C SER A 182 -19.54 -16.15 -8.98
N MET A 183 -18.33 -16.13 -8.42
CA MET A 183 -17.20 -16.92 -8.89
C MET A 183 -16.95 -18.06 -7.89
N ASN A 184 -16.77 -19.28 -8.39
CA ASN A 184 -16.29 -20.41 -7.59
C ASN A 184 -14.79 -20.60 -7.88
N GLY A 185 -13.92 -20.24 -6.93
CA GLY A 185 -12.46 -20.35 -7.05
C GLY A 185 -11.70 -19.07 -6.68
N ASN A 186 -10.46 -18.97 -7.12
CA ASN A 186 -9.54 -17.88 -6.76
C ASN A 186 -9.72 -16.65 -7.67
N LEU A 187 -9.77 -15.46 -7.08
CA LEU A 187 -9.72 -14.17 -7.80
C LEU A 187 -8.27 -13.65 -7.86
N TYR A 188 -7.68 -13.63 -9.05
CA TYR A 188 -6.33 -13.10 -9.27
C TYR A 188 -6.39 -11.69 -9.86
N ALA A 189 -5.91 -10.68 -9.13
CA ALA A 189 -5.81 -9.30 -9.60
C ALA A 189 -4.34 -8.88 -9.73
N ASN A 190 -3.92 -8.49 -10.94
CA ASN A 190 -2.52 -8.15 -11.23
C ASN A 190 -2.06 -6.79 -10.66
N LYS A 191 -2.97 -5.98 -10.09
CA LYS A 191 -2.65 -4.65 -9.54
C LYS A 191 -3.43 -4.35 -8.26
N GLN A 192 -4.75 -4.21 -8.36
CA GLN A 192 -5.61 -3.85 -7.25
C GLN A 192 -6.99 -4.50 -7.38
N ILE A 193 -7.59 -4.83 -6.24
CA ILE A 193 -9.02 -5.10 -6.11
C ILE A 193 -9.63 -3.82 -5.51
N HIS A 194 -10.39 -3.07 -6.30
CA HIS A 194 -11.03 -1.83 -5.85
C HIS A 194 -12.50 -2.10 -5.53
N ALA A 195 -12.93 -1.80 -4.30
CA ALA A 195 -14.33 -1.79 -3.90
C ALA A 195 -14.72 -0.36 -3.50
N ALA A 196 -15.74 0.21 -4.13
CA ALA A 196 -16.24 1.55 -3.79
C ALA A 196 -16.84 1.63 -2.37
N GLY A 197 -17.25 0.49 -1.82
CA GLY A 197 -17.78 0.35 -0.46
C GLY A 197 -16.86 -0.47 0.43
N ARG A 198 -17.34 -1.64 0.87
CA ARG A 198 -16.61 -2.54 1.77
C ARG A 198 -16.43 -3.91 1.11
N VAL A 199 -15.33 -4.59 1.40
CA VAL A 199 -15.09 -6.01 1.06
C VAL A 199 -15.49 -6.85 2.27
N TRP A 200 -16.45 -7.76 2.12
CA TRP A 200 -16.96 -8.62 3.20
C TRP A 200 -16.71 -10.09 2.91
N VAL A 201 -16.42 -10.87 3.94
CA VAL A 201 -16.43 -12.34 3.89
C VAL A 201 -17.67 -12.81 4.65
N GLY A 202 -18.66 -13.28 3.90
CA GLY A 202 -19.98 -13.65 4.44
C GLY A 202 -20.09 -15.13 4.78
N LYS A 203 -20.81 -15.44 5.86
CA LYS A 203 -21.30 -16.80 6.13
C LYS A 203 -22.53 -17.06 5.27
N THR A 204 -22.53 -18.13 4.49
CA THR A 204 -23.76 -18.66 3.89
C THR A 204 -23.85 -20.15 4.18
N THR A 205 -25.08 -20.68 4.29
CA THR A 205 -25.34 -22.11 4.53
C THR A 205 -24.77 -23.03 3.43
N GLN A 206 -24.32 -22.46 2.31
CA GLN A 206 -23.80 -23.18 1.15
C GLN A 206 -22.27 -23.43 1.22
N PHE A 207 -21.51 -22.65 1.99
CA PHE A 207 -20.03 -22.66 1.92
C PHE A 207 -19.30 -22.92 3.26
N GLY A 208 -20.00 -23.43 4.29
CA GLY A 208 -19.39 -23.96 5.52
C GLY A 208 -19.47 -23.05 6.75
N ASN A 209 -19.31 -23.65 7.94
CA ASN A 209 -19.48 -23.01 9.25
C ASN A 209 -18.29 -22.14 9.70
N GLU A 210 -17.19 -22.11 8.94
CA GLU A 210 -15.97 -21.36 9.26
C GLU A 210 -15.65 -20.41 8.10
N ALA A 211 -15.86 -19.11 8.32
CA ALA A 211 -15.40 -18.08 7.40
C ALA A 211 -14.03 -17.58 7.88
N SER A 212 -12.96 -17.93 7.18
CA SER A 212 -11.62 -17.38 7.39
C SER A 212 -11.23 -16.49 6.21
N CYS A 213 -10.58 -15.36 6.50
CA CYS A 213 -10.05 -14.44 5.51
C CYS A 213 -8.55 -14.28 5.76
N THR A 214 -7.73 -14.63 4.77
CA THR A 214 -6.28 -14.41 4.84
C THR A 214 -5.92 -13.31 3.85
N LEU A 215 -5.50 -12.15 4.37
CA LEU A 215 -4.98 -11.03 3.58
C LEU A 215 -3.47 -10.95 3.77
N THR A 216 -2.72 -11.32 2.73
CA THR A 216 -1.25 -11.16 2.74
C THR A 216 -0.90 -9.77 2.23
N LEU A 217 -0.34 -8.93 3.09
CA LEU A 217 0.20 -7.60 2.73
C LEU A 217 1.72 -7.66 2.83
N GLY A 218 2.42 -7.49 1.71
CA GLY A 218 3.89 -7.50 1.67
C GLY A 218 4.51 -8.33 0.54
N ASP A 219 5.84 -8.37 0.52
CA ASP A 219 6.63 -9.36 -0.22
C ASP A 219 7.23 -10.39 0.76
N THR A 220 8.23 -11.15 0.33
CA THR A 220 8.83 -12.23 1.15
C THR A 220 9.50 -11.72 2.44
N ASP A 221 9.88 -10.44 2.51
CA ASP A 221 10.68 -9.91 3.62
C ASP A 221 10.12 -8.65 4.29
N THR A 222 9.12 -7.99 3.69
CA THR A 222 8.51 -6.75 4.21
C THR A 222 7.00 -6.84 4.14
N GLY A 223 6.29 -6.61 5.25
CA GLY A 223 4.83 -6.79 5.29
C GLY A 223 4.24 -7.01 6.67
N LEU A 224 3.09 -7.69 6.71
CA LEU A 224 2.46 -8.16 7.94
C LEU A 224 2.53 -9.68 8.02
N ASN A 225 3.04 -10.21 9.12
CA ASN A 225 3.08 -11.64 9.40
C ASN A 225 2.09 -11.97 10.53
N TRP A 226 1.04 -12.73 10.23
CA TRP A 226 0.08 -13.19 11.23
C TRP A 226 0.66 -14.41 11.94
N VAL A 227 1.18 -14.22 13.16
CA VAL A 227 1.92 -15.26 13.89
C VAL A 227 0.98 -16.24 14.57
N GLY A 228 -0.19 -15.76 15.01
CA GLY A 228 -1.22 -16.58 15.66
C GLY A 228 -2.41 -15.72 16.10
N ASP A 229 -3.33 -16.32 16.84
CA ASP A 229 -4.47 -15.57 17.37
C ASP A 229 -4.00 -14.47 18.36
N GLY A 230 -4.52 -13.26 18.19
CA GLY A 230 -4.12 -12.09 18.97
C GLY A 230 -2.67 -11.60 18.75
N GLN A 231 -1.93 -12.15 17.79
CA GLN A 231 -0.56 -11.75 17.48
C GLN A 231 -0.32 -11.51 15.99
N PHE A 232 0.22 -10.34 15.65
CA PHE A 232 0.81 -10.09 14.34
C PHE A 232 2.11 -9.30 14.45
N ASP A 233 3.03 -9.56 13.53
CA ASP A 233 4.32 -8.91 13.44
C ASP A 233 4.34 -7.99 12.21
N ILE A 234 4.90 -6.79 12.36
CA ILE A 234 5.20 -5.87 11.26
C ILE A 234 6.63 -6.17 10.80
N MET A 235 6.76 -6.75 9.62
CA MET A 235 8.03 -7.22 9.05
C MET A 235 8.66 -6.14 8.18
N SER A 236 9.97 -5.99 8.28
CA SER A 236 10.81 -5.17 7.41
C SER A 236 12.13 -5.89 7.19
N ASN A 237 12.47 -6.19 5.94
CA ASN A 237 13.72 -6.86 5.57
C ASN A 237 14.00 -8.13 6.41
N ALA A 238 13.02 -9.05 6.44
CA ALA A 238 13.04 -10.34 7.13
C ALA A 238 13.14 -10.27 8.67
N GLN A 239 12.86 -9.11 9.24
CA GLN A 239 12.91 -8.87 10.68
C GLN A 239 11.60 -8.22 11.15
N ALA A 240 11.07 -8.65 12.29
CA ALA A 240 9.94 -7.94 12.90
C ALA A 240 10.42 -6.59 13.45
N ALA A 241 9.98 -5.49 12.86
CA ALA A 241 10.26 -4.13 13.32
C ALA A 241 9.39 -3.77 14.54
N ALA A 242 8.15 -4.26 14.54
CA ALA A 242 7.23 -4.15 15.66
C ALA A 242 6.36 -5.39 15.77
N LYS A 243 5.82 -5.64 16.96
CA LYS A 243 4.94 -6.76 17.24
C LYS A 243 3.72 -6.28 18.01
N VAL A 244 2.56 -6.76 17.63
CA VAL A 244 1.34 -6.65 18.43
C VAL A 244 1.07 -8.01 19.03
N ASN A 245 1.00 -8.09 20.36
CA ASN A 245 0.68 -9.30 21.09
C ASN A 245 -0.24 -8.95 22.27
N GLY A 246 -1.42 -9.58 22.34
CA GLY A 246 -2.33 -9.39 23.47
C GLY A 246 -2.78 -7.94 23.68
N GLY A 247 -2.92 -7.17 22.60
CA GLY A 247 -3.32 -5.76 22.64
C GLY A 247 -2.20 -4.77 22.98
N GLN A 248 -0.95 -5.23 23.12
CA GLN A 248 0.21 -4.37 23.34
C GLN A 248 1.11 -4.34 22.12
N MET A 249 1.60 -3.14 21.78
CA MET A 249 2.60 -2.95 20.72
C MET A 249 4.00 -2.83 21.33
N SER A 250 4.95 -3.56 20.77
CA SER A 250 6.36 -3.50 21.13
C SER A 250 7.21 -3.20 19.91
N PHE A 251 8.29 -2.45 20.11
CA PHE A 251 9.23 -2.05 19.05
C PHE A 251 10.56 -2.72 19.26
N ARG A 252 11.20 -3.13 18.16
CA ARG A 252 12.52 -3.71 18.20
C ARG A 252 13.57 -2.63 18.47
N MET A 253 14.44 -2.91 19.44
CA MET A 253 15.59 -2.10 19.80
C MET A 253 16.84 -2.54 19.04
N ALA A 254 17.90 -1.72 19.09
CA ALA A 254 19.17 -2.02 18.41
C ALA A 254 19.84 -3.31 18.90
N ASP A 255 19.59 -3.70 20.15
CA ASP A 255 20.08 -4.96 20.74
C ASP A 255 19.21 -6.19 20.38
N GLY A 256 18.14 -6.00 19.58
CA GLY A 256 17.20 -7.04 19.19
C GLY A 256 16.09 -7.32 20.21
N SER A 257 16.12 -6.70 21.39
CA SER A 257 15.03 -6.78 22.36
C SER A 257 13.79 -6.01 21.88
N TYR A 258 12.63 -6.34 22.45
CA TYR A 258 11.38 -5.62 22.18
C TYR A 258 10.95 -4.88 23.42
N LYS A 259 10.62 -3.59 23.28
CA LYS A 259 10.14 -2.76 24.37
C LYS A 259 8.79 -2.15 24.04
N THR A 260 7.93 -2.11 25.04
CA THR A 260 6.63 -1.45 25.02
C THR A 260 6.75 -0.01 25.54
N ALA A 261 5.71 0.81 25.34
CA ALA A 261 5.63 2.11 26.01
C ALA A 261 5.62 1.98 27.55
N ASN A 262 5.07 0.90 28.09
CA ASN A 262 5.04 0.63 29.53
C ASN A 262 6.45 0.40 30.10
N ASP A 263 7.34 -0.24 29.33
CA ASP A 263 8.74 -0.42 29.74
C ASP A 263 9.48 0.92 29.85
N LEU A 264 9.14 1.90 28.99
CA LEU A 264 9.71 3.24 29.06
C LEU A 264 9.22 4.00 30.30
N PHE A 265 7.90 3.95 30.59
CA PHE A 265 7.36 4.54 31.81
C PHE A 265 7.96 3.91 33.07
N GLN A 266 8.09 2.58 33.10
CA GLN A 266 8.70 1.86 34.21
C GLN A 266 10.18 2.23 34.40
N SER A 267 10.92 2.53 33.32
CA SER A 267 12.30 3.01 33.43
C SER A 267 12.41 4.33 34.21
N GLY A 268 11.45 5.25 34.05
CA GLY A 268 11.40 6.49 34.83
C GLY A 268 11.10 6.24 36.31
N VAL A 269 10.19 5.31 36.62
CA VAL A 269 9.90 4.87 38.00
C VAL A 269 11.14 4.25 38.65
N ASN A 270 11.83 3.36 37.94
CA ASN A 270 13.05 2.71 38.42
C ASN A 270 14.17 3.72 38.67
N ALA A 271 14.31 4.75 37.82
CA ALA A 271 15.30 5.81 38.01
C ALA A 271 15.03 6.64 39.28
N LYS A 272 13.76 6.94 39.58
CA LYS A 272 13.37 7.62 40.83
C LYS A 272 13.64 6.73 42.05
N GLN A 273 13.31 5.44 41.98
CA GLN A 273 13.62 4.48 43.04
C GLN A 273 15.13 4.43 43.31
N GLY A 274 15.97 4.37 42.28
CA GLY A 274 17.43 4.40 42.46
C GLY A 274 17.95 5.67 43.14
N THR A 275 17.33 6.83 42.89
CA THR A 275 17.66 8.08 43.60
C THR A 275 17.29 8.00 45.09
N VAL A 276 16.11 7.44 45.39
CA VAL A 276 15.63 7.24 46.76
C VAL A 276 16.53 6.26 47.52
N ASP A 277 16.89 5.14 46.89
CA ASP A 277 17.78 4.13 47.46
C ASP A 277 19.16 4.71 47.76
N ALA A 278 19.70 5.54 46.85
CA ALA A 278 20.97 6.24 47.06
C ALA A 278 20.92 7.20 48.26
N LEU A 279 19.84 7.96 48.43
CA LEU A 279 19.68 8.86 49.59
C LEU A 279 19.57 8.07 50.90
N ASN A 280 18.73 7.03 50.92
CA ASN A 280 18.57 6.16 52.09
C ASN A 280 19.89 5.45 52.46
N SER A 281 20.71 5.08 51.46
CA SER A 281 22.05 4.51 51.69
C SER A 281 23.02 5.47 52.39
N LYS A 282 22.74 6.77 52.34
CA LYS A 282 23.48 7.83 53.02
C LYS A 282 22.79 8.32 54.29
N SER A 283 21.85 7.53 54.82
CA SER A 283 21.08 7.85 56.02
C SER A 283 20.19 9.10 55.89
N VAL A 284 19.83 9.51 54.66
CA VAL A 284 18.86 10.58 54.41
C VAL A 284 17.53 9.93 54.04
N ALA A 285 16.53 10.05 54.92
CA ALA A 285 15.23 9.43 54.74
C ALA A 285 14.51 9.97 53.49
N ALA A 286 14.40 9.16 52.45
CA ALA A 286 13.76 9.47 51.17
C ALA A 286 12.69 8.43 50.81
N SER A 287 11.67 8.87 50.07
CA SER A 287 10.57 8.05 49.60
C SER A 287 10.31 8.31 48.11
N THR A 288 9.81 7.29 47.39
CA THR A 288 9.32 7.47 46.01
C THR A 288 8.09 8.37 45.93
N ASN A 289 7.43 8.63 47.06
CA ASN A 289 6.34 9.60 47.16
C ASN A 289 6.83 11.06 47.27
N ASP A 290 8.11 11.29 47.56
CA ASP A 290 8.67 12.65 47.59
C ASP A 290 8.66 13.26 46.18
N ASP A 291 8.29 14.53 46.06
CA ASP A 291 8.45 15.26 44.80
C ASP A 291 9.93 15.59 44.52
N TRP A 292 10.24 15.99 43.28
CA TRP A 292 11.62 16.30 42.90
C TRP A 292 12.22 17.48 43.68
N SER A 293 11.39 18.42 44.13
CA SER A 293 11.82 19.55 44.97
C SER A 293 12.30 19.07 46.34
N THR A 294 11.53 18.18 46.96
CA THR A 294 11.83 17.57 48.25
C THR A 294 13.08 16.70 48.17
N LEU A 295 13.20 15.87 47.14
CA LEU A 295 14.42 15.08 46.89
C LEU A 295 15.65 15.97 46.69
N ASN A 296 15.52 17.08 45.96
CA ASN A 296 16.61 18.05 45.79
C ASN A 296 17.04 18.68 47.13
N GLY A 297 16.09 19.03 48.00
CA GLY A 297 16.37 19.48 49.36
C GLY A 297 17.16 18.44 50.16
N LYS A 298 16.76 17.17 50.09
CA LYS A 298 17.44 16.03 50.73
C LYS A 298 18.84 15.76 50.15
N ILE A 299 19.04 15.97 48.85
CA ILE A 299 20.38 15.88 48.23
C ILE A 299 21.30 17.00 48.75
N ARG A 300 20.76 18.19 49.02
CA ARG A 300 21.54 19.30 49.58
C ARG A 300 22.01 19.02 51.00
N THR A 301 21.26 18.27 51.81
CA THR A 301 21.71 17.90 53.16
C THR A 301 22.90 16.94 53.15
N LEU A 302 23.16 16.23 52.04
CA LEU A 302 24.38 15.43 51.88
C LEU A 302 25.63 16.30 51.65
N HIS A 303 25.46 17.51 51.12
CA HIS A 303 26.54 18.47 50.96
C HIS A 303 26.59 19.32 52.21
N GLY A 304 27.43 18.98 53.20
CA GLY A 304 27.54 19.65 54.49
C GLY A 304 27.86 21.14 54.48
N ARG A 305 27.76 21.87 53.37
CA ARG A 305 28.01 23.31 53.26
C ARG A 305 26.70 24.10 53.42
N HIS A 306 26.61 24.89 54.48
CA HIS A 306 25.58 25.91 54.65
C HIS A 306 26.18 27.30 54.40
N ASP A 307 25.66 28.02 53.41
CA ASP A 307 26.04 29.40 53.11
C ASP A 307 24.96 30.38 53.58
N GLY A 308 25.38 31.47 54.22
CA GLY A 308 24.54 32.58 54.67
C GLY A 308 25.25 33.94 54.52
N SER A 309 24.48 35.03 54.52
CA SER A 309 25.01 36.39 54.57
C SER A 309 24.67 37.02 55.92
N LEU A 310 25.65 37.66 56.53
CA LEU A 310 25.55 38.40 57.79
C LEU A 310 25.77 39.89 57.50
N THR A 311 24.71 40.69 57.65
CA THR A 311 24.78 42.16 57.59
C THR A 311 24.51 42.68 59.00
N MET A 312 25.48 43.39 59.59
CA MET A 312 25.36 43.98 60.92
C MET A 312 25.39 45.50 60.84
N LYS A 313 24.40 46.15 61.43
CA LYS A 313 24.35 47.61 61.60
C LYS A 313 23.91 47.95 63.02
N GLY A 314 24.60 48.83 63.72
CA GLY A 314 24.18 49.27 65.05
C GLY A 314 25.07 50.36 65.66
N SER A 315 24.59 50.93 66.77
CA SER A 315 25.28 51.97 67.55
C SER A 315 25.49 51.45 68.97
N ALA A 316 26.73 51.50 69.47
CA ALA A 316 27.11 50.89 70.74
C ALA A 316 27.25 51.96 71.84
N GLY A 317 26.37 51.97 72.84
CA GLY A 317 26.26 53.04 73.85
C GLY A 317 27.36 53.05 74.92
N GLY A 318 27.96 54.22 75.17
CA GLY A 318 28.95 54.44 76.23
C GLY A 318 28.26 54.63 77.59
N GLY A 319 28.34 53.62 78.46
CA GLY A 319 27.98 53.74 79.87
C GLY A 319 29.24 53.96 80.70
N GLY A 320 29.40 55.16 81.25
CA GLY A 320 30.58 55.54 82.02
C GLY A 320 30.73 54.73 83.30
N ASN A 321 31.75 53.88 83.35
CA ASN A 321 32.56 53.61 84.54
C ASN A 321 33.87 52.92 84.11
N PRO A 322 35.07 53.51 84.29
CA PRO A 322 36.34 52.91 83.84
C PRO A 322 36.71 51.58 84.53
N GLU A 323 35.98 51.17 85.57
CA GLU A 323 36.18 49.89 86.27
C GLU A 323 35.18 48.77 85.90
N ALA A 324 34.19 49.02 85.03
CA ALA A 324 33.11 48.05 84.75
C ALA A 324 33.04 47.57 83.29
N GLY A 325 33.63 46.39 83.04
CA GLY A 325 33.03 45.34 82.20
C GLY A 325 33.06 45.49 80.68
N TYR A 326 33.56 44.46 79.99
CA TYR A 326 33.35 44.25 78.56
C TYR A 326 31.85 44.31 78.20
N GLN A 327 31.51 44.97 77.09
CA GLN A 327 30.15 44.91 76.53
C GLN A 327 30.04 43.79 75.50
N TYR A 328 28.90 43.09 75.49
CA TYR A 328 28.63 41.94 74.62
C TYR A 328 27.47 42.24 73.68
N VAL A 329 27.70 42.13 72.38
CA VAL A 329 26.68 42.30 71.34
C VAL A 329 26.50 40.95 70.62
N PRO A 330 25.38 40.24 70.80
CA PRO A 330 25.06 39.05 70.03
C PRO A 330 24.95 39.36 68.54
N ILE A 331 25.47 38.48 67.69
CA ILE A 331 25.56 38.71 66.24
C ILE A 331 24.68 37.73 65.47
N THR A 332 25.00 36.44 65.55
CA THR A 332 24.28 35.39 64.83
C THR A 332 24.54 34.05 65.50
N THR A 333 23.77 33.03 65.13
CA THR A 333 24.02 31.65 65.54
C THR A 333 24.72 30.86 64.43
N VAL A 334 25.49 29.87 64.84
CA VAL A 334 26.11 28.84 64.01
C VAL A 334 25.37 27.53 64.28
N PRO A 335 24.93 26.80 63.23
CA PRO A 335 24.24 25.53 63.40
C PRO A 335 25.05 24.52 64.22
N ALA A 336 24.34 23.66 64.96
CA ALA A 336 24.95 22.52 65.65
C ALA A 336 25.67 21.61 64.65
N GLY A 337 26.78 21.02 65.08
CA GLY A 337 27.60 20.09 64.30
C GLY A 337 28.63 20.75 63.38
N ALA A 338 28.76 22.08 63.39
CA ALA A 338 29.73 22.77 62.52
C ALA A 338 31.17 22.27 62.75
N THR A 339 31.78 21.68 61.73
CA THR A 339 33.17 21.20 61.70
C THR A 339 34.12 22.30 61.24
N GLN A 340 33.64 23.26 60.46
CA GLN A 340 34.38 24.45 60.06
C GLN A 340 33.44 25.66 59.91
N ILE A 341 33.91 26.82 60.35
CA ILE A 341 33.20 28.10 60.29
C ILE A 341 34.10 29.07 59.54
N ILE A 342 33.59 29.63 58.44
CA ILE A 342 34.29 30.60 57.62
C ILE A 342 33.47 31.90 57.60
N LEU A 343 34.11 32.99 57.98
CA LEU A 343 33.59 34.34 57.87
C LEU A 343 34.48 35.09 56.87
N ASN A 344 33.92 35.51 55.74
CA ASN A 344 34.64 36.30 54.75
C ASN A 344 33.99 37.68 54.58
N ALA A 345 34.81 38.70 54.37
CA ALA A 345 34.34 40.01 53.96
C ALA A 345 33.59 39.92 52.62
N ILE A 346 32.41 40.56 52.50
CA ILE A 346 31.61 40.55 51.26
C ILE A 346 32.19 41.52 50.21
N SER A 347 33.09 42.42 50.61
CA SER A 347 33.73 43.43 49.75
C SER A 347 35.24 43.51 50.02
N THR A 348 36.03 43.82 49.01
CA THR A 348 37.47 44.09 49.16
C THR A 348 37.77 45.56 49.50
N ASP A 349 36.75 46.42 49.51
CA ASP A 349 36.91 47.82 49.86
C ASP A 349 37.15 47.98 51.37
N THR A 350 38.41 48.22 51.72
CA THR A 350 38.86 48.50 53.10
C THR A 350 38.31 49.81 53.68
N TRP A 351 37.65 50.65 52.88
CA TRP A 351 37.06 51.92 53.29
C TRP A 351 35.54 51.91 53.38
N SER A 352 34.84 50.89 52.88
CA SER A 352 33.38 50.83 53.01
C SER A 352 32.86 49.41 53.11
N GLY A 353 32.11 49.13 54.19
CA GLY A 353 31.24 47.96 54.32
C GLY A 353 31.72 46.82 55.22
N ASN A 354 33.03 46.69 55.51
CA ASN A 354 33.57 45.56 56.29
C ASN A 354 34.44 46.00 57.47
N CYS A 355 34.20 47.22 57.95
CA CYS A 355 34.98 47.83 59.00
C CYS A 355 34.09 48.39 60.09
N ILE A 356 34.44 48.12 61.34
CA ILE A 356 33.91 48.83 62.50
C ILE A 356 34.60 50.19 62.50
N THR A 357 33.81 51.26 62.29
CA THR A 357 34.32 52.63 62.29
C THR A 357 34.20 53.21 63.68
N ILE A 358 35.33 53.61 64.27
CA ILE A 358 35.34 54.16 65.62
C ILE A 358 35.85 55.59 65.55
N PRO A 359 35.01 56.60 65.84
CA PRO A 359 35.49 57.93 66.11
C PRO A 359 36.25 57.90 67.44
N MET A 360 37.54 58.25 67.46
CA MET A 360 38.32 58.39 68.69
C MET A 360 38.67 59.87 68.87
N THR A 361 38.09 60.54 69.86
CA THR A 361 38.42 61.94 70.16
C THR A 361 39.67 62.09 71.02
N ASP A 362 40.10 61.02 71.70
CA ASP A 362 41.21 61.01 72.66
C ASP A 362 42.09 59.74 72.52
N SER A 363 43.34 59.82 72.98
CA SER A 363 44.32 58.71 72.94
C SER A 363 43.98 57.59 73.93
N TYR A 364 43.10 56.67 73.54
CA TYR A 364 42.77 55.46 74.30
C TYR A 364 43.11 54.17 73.56
N SER A 365 43.41 53.11 74.30
CA SER A 365 43.56 51.76 73.75
C SER A 365 42.19 51.08 73.65
N ILE A 366 41.76 50.80 72.42
CA ILE A 366 40.54 50.03 72.18
C ILE A 366 40.93 48.57 71.94
N LYS A 367 40.14 47.65 72.51
CA LYS A 367 40.19 46.22 72.21
C LYS A 367 38.82 45.78 71.70
N ILE A 368 38.79 45.21 70.49
CA ILE A 368 37.62 44.55 69.93
C ILE A 368 37.95 43.09 69.70
N ARG A 369 37.02 42.21 70.09
CA ARG A 369 37.11 40.78 69.89
C ARG A 369 35.80 40.24 69.30
N LEU A 370 35.93 39.27 68.43
CA LEU A 370 34.84 38.38 68.05
C LEU A 370 35.00 37.09 68.84
N GLU A 371 33.94 36.67 69.51
CA GLU A 371 33.90 35.44 70.28
C GLU A 371 32.84 34.50 69.72
N LEU A 372 33.19 33.22 69.64
CA LEU A 372 32.22 32.13 69.56
C LEU A 372 31.92 31.63 70.96
N VAL A 373 30.64 31.47 71.27
CA VAL A 373 30.16 30.94 72.53
C VAL A 373 29.38 29.68 72.27
N ASP A 374 29.78 28.58 72.92
CA ASP A 374 29.06 27.32 72.80
C ASP A 374 27.82 27.24 73.70
N ILE A 375 27.08 26.14 73.58
CA ILE A 375 25.85 25.90 74.35
C ILE A 375 26.08 25.80 75.86
N THR A 376 27.32 25.57 76.30
CA THR A 376 27.70 25.53 77.71
C THR A 376 28.07 26.90 78.28
N GLY A 377 28.12 27.93 77.41
CA GLY A 377 28.54 29.29 77.76
C GLY A 377 30.05 29.51 77.68
N LYS A 378 30.84 28.50 77.24
CA LYS A 378 32.28 28.66 77.03
C LYS A 378 32.51 29.54 75.81
N ALA A 379 33.34 30.58 75.97
CA ALA A 379 33.67 31.52 74.91
C ALA A 379 35.11 31.33 74.41
N VAL A 380 35.29 31.40 73.10
CA VAL A 380 36.59 31.38 72.41
C VAL A 380 36.70 32.63 71.54
N THR A 381 37.78 33.40 71.72
CA THR A 381 38.09 34.54 70.86
C THR A 381 38.57 34.05 69.49
N ILE A 382 37.77 34.31 68.45
CA ILE A 382 38.06 33.94 67.06
C ILE A 382 38.64 35.09 66.22
N ALA A 383 38.56 36.32 66.74
CA ALA A 383 39.36 37.41 66.20
C ALA A 383 39.59 38.43 67.31
N GLU A 384 40.78 39.02 67.35
CA GLU A 384 41.09 40.11 68.24
C GLU A 384 41.92 41.17 67.52
N THR A 385 41.68 42.42 67.88
CA THR A 385 42.46 43.54 67.38
C THR A 385 42.42 44.66 68.40
N SER A 386 43.51 45.42 68.44
CA SER A 386 43.66 46.56 69.31
C SER A 386 44.39 47.67 68.59
N GLY A 387 43.98 48.91 68.83
CA GLY A 387 44.65 50.09 68.28
C GLY A 387 44.76 51.20 69.32
N SER A 388 45.77 52.04 69.15
CA SER A 388 45.98 53.28 69.89
C SER A 388 46.36 54.36 68.89
N SER A 389 45.44 55.27 68.58
CA SER A 389 45.69 56.40 67.69
C SER A 389 44.75 57.56 67.98
N TYR A 390 45.10 58.75 67.49
CA TYR A 390 44.32 59.98 67.62
C TYR A 390 43.53 60.21 66.31
N GLY A 391 42.19 60.25 66.34
CA GLY A 391 41.34 60.49 65.17
C GLY A 391 40.40 59.33 64.78
N ILE A 392 40.09 59.17 63.50
CA ILE A 392 39.18 58.10 63.02
C ILE A 392 39.99 56.82 62.80
N GLY A 393 39.80 55.85 63.70
CA GLY A 393 40.34 54.49 63.57
C GLY A 393 39.30 53.54 62.97
N ARG A 394 39.75 52.62 62.12
CA ARG A 394 38.89 51.56 61.55
C ARG A 394 39.52 50.19 61.78
N VAL A 395 38.70 49.28 62.27
CA VAL A 395 39.03 47.87 62.44
C VAL A 395 38.32 47.08 61.36
N TYR A 396 39.03 46.20 60.64
CA TYR A 396 38.41 45.33 59.62
C TYR A 396 38.84 43.87 59.77
N PHE A 397 37.93 42.98 59.39
CA PHE A 397 38.12 41.53 59.35
C PHE A 397 37.96 41.07 57.89
N GLN A 398 39.01 40.51 57.28
CA GLN A 398 38.96 40.06 55.88
C GLN A 398 38.49 38.61 55.77
N SER A 399 39.10 37.72 56.53
CA SER A 399 38.74 36.30 56.54
C SER A 399 39.04 35.69 57.90
N ILE A 400 38.11 34.91 58.44
CA ILE A 400 38.27 34.16 59.68
C ILE A 400 37.80 32.73 59.40
N THR A 401 38.65 31.74 59.63
CA THR A 401 38.32 30.33 59.55
C THR A 401 38.61 29.69 60.90
N TYR A 402 37.58 29.13 61.53
CA TYR A 402 37.70 28.42 62.79
C TYR A 402 37.16 27.00 62.67
N SER A 403 37.89 26.04 63.24
CA SER A 403 37.52 24.63 63.26
C SER A 403 37.17 24.23 64.71
N PRO A 404 35.89 24.12 65.10
CA PRO A 404 35.48 23.92 66.50
C PRO A 404 36.04 22.66 67.15
N ASN A 405 36.22 21.59 66.36
CA ASN A 405 36.70 20.30 66.84
C ASN A 405 38.22 20.26 67.07
N SER A 406 39.01 20.95 66.24
CA SER A 406 40.47 21.01 66.39
C SER A 406 40.93 22.23 67.19
N GLY A 407 40.10 23.26 67.32
CA GLY A 407 40.45 24.53 67.94
C GLY A 407 41.35 25.41 67.08
N GLU A 408 41.62 25.02 65.83
CA GLU A 408 42.45 25.76 64.91
C GLU A 408 41.72 27.00 64.40
N LEU A 409 42.38 28.15 64.51
CA LEU A 409 41.93 29.43 63.99
C LEU A 409 42.93 29.98 62.98
N TYR A 410 42.43 30.35 61.81
CA TYR A 410 43.12 31.18 60.84
C TYR A 410 42.38 32.51 60.74
N PHE A 411 43.07 33.62 60.87
CA PHE A 411 42.45 34.92 60.80
C PHE A 411 43.32 35.92 60.03
N ASN A 412 42.63 36.84 59.37
CA ASN A 412 43.19 37.99 58.69
C ASN A 412 42.39 39.22 59.12
N ALA A 413 42.97 39.99 60.03
CA ALA A 413 42.38 41.20 60.59
C ALA A 413 43.42 42.31 60.64
N GLY A 414 42.97 43.57 60.56
CA GLY A 414 43.86 44.72 60.58
C GLY A 414 43.23 45.96 61.19
N TYR A 415 44.10 46.93 61.47
CA TYR A 415 43.74 48.26 61.95
C TYR A 415 44.29 49.33 61.00
N ARG A 416 43.50 50.38 60.77
CA ARG A 416 43.90 51.57 59.99
C ARG A 416 43.54 52.83 60.75
N SER A 417 44.45 53.80 60.75
CA SER A 417 44.19 55.16 61.27
C SER A 417 44.81 56.21 60.35
N ASN A 418 44.07 57.29 60.07
CA ASN A 418 44.55 58.50 59.37
C ASN A 418 45.48 58.25 58.15
N GLY A 419 45.11 57.30 57.27
CA GLY A 419 45.86 57.00 56.04
C GLY A 419 47.07 56.08 56.21
N GLU A 420 47.46 55.76 57.45
CA GLU A 420 48.52 54.79 57.74
C GLU A 420 47.92 53.41 58.06
N THR A 421 48.49 52.37 57.45
CA THR A 421 48.12 50.97 57.73
C THR A 421 49.03 50.44 58.83
N SER A 422 48.51 50.37 60.06
CA SER A 422 49.24 49.82 61.19
C SER A 422 48.86 48.35 61.37
N GLY A 423 49.68 47.45 60.80
CA GLY A 423 49.71 46.03 61.13
C GLY A 423 48.54 45.18 60.65
N PHE A 424 48.82 44.22 59.78
CA PHE A 424 47.94 43.06 59.59
C PHE A 424 48.35 41.98 60.59
N ASN A 425 47.40 41.47 61.36
CA ASN A 425 47.59 40.23 62.09
C ASN A 425 47.17 39.08 61.18
N PHE A 426 48.15 38.44 60.55
CA PHE A 426 48.02 37.14 59.91
C PHE A 426 48.54 36.08 60.88
N GLY A 427 47.69 35.13 61.27
CA GLY A 427 48.13 34.10 62.20
C GLY A 427 47.28 32.85 62.16
N ARG A 428 47.96 31.72 62.39
CA ARG A 428 47.33 30.49 62.87
C ARG A 428 47.48 30.49 64.39
N LYS A 429 46.37 30.32 65.11
CA LYS A 429 46.34 30.28 66.57
C LYS A 429 45.49 29.11 67.01
N ASP A 430 45.93 28.39 68.03
CA ASP A 430 45.06 27.44 68.73
C ASP A 430 44.33 28.20 69.82
N VAL A 431 43.02 28.33 69.66
CA VAL A 431 42.17 29.14 70.55
C VAL A 431 41.27 28.27 71.44
N GLY A 432 41.44 26.96 71.35
CA GLY A 432 40.68 25.96 72.12
C GLY A 432 39.45 25.45 71.36
N THR A 433 38.97 24.27 71.76
CA THR A 433 37.78 23.62 71.18
C THR A 433 36.50 24.13 71.83
N LEU A 434 35.40 24.08 71.08
CA LEU A 434 34.06 24.42 71.55
C LEU A 434 33.13 23.22 71.43
N ASN A 435 32.14 23.11 72.31
CA ASN A 435 31.11 22.08 72.18
C ASN A 435 30.11 22.47 71.08
N ASN A 436 30.28 21.90 69.88
CA ASN A 436 29.40 22.14 68.74
C ASN A 436 28.18 21.21 68.72
N SER A 437 27.87 20.43 69.76
CA SER A 437 26.68 19.57 69.77
C SER A 437 25.36 20.36 69.79
N GLY A 438 25.41 21.62 70.21
CA GLY A 438 24.32 22.60 70.13
C GLY A 438 24.68 23.79 69.25
N ALA A 439 23.69 24.64 68.96
CA ALA A 439 23.94 25.87 68.22
C ALA A 439 24.89 26.79 69.01
N MET A 440 25.93 27.28 68.34
CA MET A 440 26.87 28.24 68.93
C MET A 440 26.42 29.66 68.58
N SER A 441 26.85 30.67 69.34
CA SER A 441 26.59 32.08 69.05
C SER A 441 27.88 32.83 68.76
N ILE A 442 27.87 33.68 67.75
CA ILE A 442 28.93 34.67 67.49
C ILE A 442 28.51 35.95 68.22
N ARG A 443 29.44 36.55 68.96
CA ARG A 443 29.23 37.85 69.62
C ARG A 443 30.45 38.75 69.45
N MET A 444 30.20 40.06 69.41
CA MET A 444 31.26 41.06 69.52
C MET A 444 31.44 41.45 70.97
N VAL A 445 32.70 41.54 71.38
CA VAL A 445 33.12 41.98 72.70
C VAL A 445 34.01 43.19 72.53
N TYR A 446 33.66 44.30 73.17
CA TYR A 446 34.44 45.52 73.05
C TYR A 446 34.60 46.23 74.39
N PHE A 447 35.64 47.06 74.45
CA PHE A 447 35.93 47.95 75.56
C PHE A 447 36.16 49.37 75.02
N SER A 448 35.32 50.32 75.47
CA SER A 448 35.44 51.76 75.19
C SER A 448 35.15 52.53 76.49
N PRO A 449 36.10 53.31 77.03
CA PRO A 449 35.89 53.99 78.31
C PRO A 449 34.92 55.17 78.26
N THR A 450 34.63 55.77 77.08
CA THR A 450 33.87 57.04 77.02
C THR A 450 33.05 57.32 75.75
N GLN A 451 33.11 56.51 74.66
CA GLN A 451 32.47 56.90 73.38
C GLN A 451 31.52 55.87 72.78
N VAL A 452 30.44 56.40 72.17
CA VAL A 452 29.52 55.68 71.28
C VAL A 452 30.16 55.56 69.90
N PHE A 453 30.08 54.39 69.29
CA PHE A 453 30.51 54.18 67.91
C PHE A 453 29.48 53.37 67.12
N ASP A 454 29.42 53.66 65.82
CA ASP A 454 28.58 52.93 64.87
C ASP A 454 29.40 51.84 64.19
N TYR A 455 28.80 50.67 64.02
CA TYR A 455 29.44 49.56 63.34
C TYR A 455 28.59 49.11 62.15
N ASP A 456 29.27 48.93 61.00
CA ASP A 456 28.73 48.30 59.81
C ASP A 456 29.67 47.15 59.41
N LEU A 457 29.27 45.92 59.71
CA LEU A 457 30.04 44.71 59.40
C LEU A 457 29.24 43.80 58.47
N ASN A 458 29.71 43.66 57.23
CA ASN A 458 29.11 42.76 56.24
C ASN A 458 30.02 41.56 55.95
N MET A 459 29.61 40.37 56.38
CA MET A 459 30.39 39.15 56.19
C MET A 459 29.52 38.03 55.63
N SER A 460 30.07 37.17 54.78
CA SER A 460 29.45 35.89 54.46
C SER A 460 29.81 34.88 55.54
N LEU A 461 28.83 34.14 56.02
CA LEU A 461 29.02 33.00 56.92
C LEU A 461 28.86 31.72 56.11
N THR A 462 29.92 30.92 56.03
CA THR A 462 29.87 29.56 55.48
C THR A 462 30.22 28.60 56.60
N THR A 463 29.38 27.59 56.81
CA THR A 463 29.63 26.53 57.78
C THR A 463 29.65 25.18 57.10
N TYR A 464 30.58 24.33 57.51
CA TYR A 464 30.64 22.93 57.11
C TYR A 464 30.15 22.05 58.25
N LEU A 465 29.30 21.06 57.97
CA LEU A 465 28.84 20.01 58.88
C LEU A 465 29.63 18.73 58.65
#